data_AF-A0A4Q2J0Y1-F1
#
_entry.id   AF-A0A4Q2J0Y1-F1
#
_cell.length_a   1.000
_cell.length_b   1.000
_cell.length_c   1.000
_cell.angle_alpha   90.00
_cell.angle_beta   90.00
_cell.angle_gamma   90.00
#
_symmetry.space_group_name_H-M   'P 1'
#
loop_
_entity.id
_entity.type
_entity.pdbx_description
1 polymer ?
#
loop_
_entity_poly.entity_id
_entity_poly.type
_entity_poly.pdbx_seq_one_letter_code
_entity_poly.pdbx_strand_id
1 'polypeptide(L)'
;MTDIQHLFEPTRRATRRWHVIDEIDLVPLLCEHARGEQLCRRLEACADALPDLPDAEAIAALCDALEAQAVERPSREDALLDVLFGAEAPPLADTLLAYIRAQHVTCAVQAQDLLAVLRPHAVDRGPCAATLGYMLRCFFEGCRAAMAFEELAIRTLAERRLTPAARLLLDDRLQARCRGA
;
A
#
# COMPACT_ATOMS: atom_id res chain seq x y z
N MET A 1 -7.02 44.96 43.22
CA MET A 1 -8.43 44.57 42.96
C MET A 1 -8.66 44.81 41.48
N THR A 2 -8.68 43.85 40.56
CA THR A 2 -8.89 42.38 40.55
C THR A 2 -8.46 41.95 39.13
N ASP A 3 -7.35 41.25 38.90
CA ASP A 3 -7.20 39.78 38.80
C ASP A 3 -8.23 39.08 37.90
N ILE A 4 -7.87 38.71 36.66
CA ILE A 4 -8.44 37.57 35.92
C ILE A 4 -7.33 36.96 35.03
N GLN A 5 -6.49 36.14 35.63
CA GLN A 5 -5.51 35.23 35.01
C GLN A 5 -6.15 33.95 34.42
N HIS A 6 -7.27 34.02 33.69
CA HIS A 6 -8.01 32.80 33.29
C HIS A 6 -8.24 32.57 31.79
N LEU A 7 -7.43 33.15 30.90
CA LEU A 7 -7.52 32.86 29.45
C LEU A 7 -6.57 31.76 28.93
N PHE A 8 -5.89 31.04 29.82
CA PHE A 8 -5.19 29.80 29.50
C PHE A 8 -5.87 28.62 30.19
N GLU A 9 -7.00 28.16 29.65
CA GLU A 9 -7.38 26.77 29.84
C GLU A 9 -6.77 25.95 28.70
N PRO A 10 -5.74 25.11 28.97
CA PRO A 10 -5.35 24.11 28.01
C PRO A 10 -6.51 23.11 27.92
N THR A 11 -7.18 23.11 26.77
CA THR A 11 -8.23 22.16 26.42
C THR A 11 -7.71 20.75 26.67
N ARG A 12 -8.31 20.11 27.67
CA ARG A 12 -8.17 18.72 28.13
C ARG A 12 -7.32 17.84 27.20
N ARG A 13 -6.08 17.53 27.62
CA ARG A 13 -5.37 16.34 27.14
C ARG A 13 -6.24 15.13 27.46
N ALA A 14 -6.95 14.63 26.46
CA ALA A 14 -7.46 13.27 26.52
C ALA A 14 -6.22 12.37 26.55
N THR A 15 -5.87 11.86 27.73
CA THR A 15 -4.88 10.80 27.90
C THR A 15 -5.43 9.53 27.26
N ARG A 16 -5.34 9.46 25.92
CA ARG A 16 -5.61 8.23 25.20
C ARG A 16 -4.44 7.29 25.45
N ARG A 17 -4.80 6.09 25.89
CA ARG A 17 -3.91 4.99 26.24
C ARG A 17 -2.92 4.76 25.09
N TRP A 18 -1.62 4.73 25.38
CA TRP A 18 -0.56 4.36 24.43
C TRP A 18 -0.94 3.02 23.77
N HIS A 19 -1.49 3.05 22.56
CA HIS A 19 -1.97 1.85 21.88
C HIS A 19 -0.75 1.02 21.47
N VAL A 20 -0.58 -0.12 22.14
CA VAL A 20 0.37 -1.15 21.74
C VAL A 20 -0.19 -1.80 20.48
N ILE A 21 0.60 -1.83 19.42
CA ILE A 21 0.25 -2.43 18.13
C ILE A 21 0.73 -3.88 18.17
N ASP A 22 -0.19 -4.82 18.09
CA ASP A 22 0.10 -6.25 18.03
C ASP A 22 0.00 -6.80 16.61
N GLU A 23 0.28 -8.09 16.45
CA GLU A 23 0.22 -8.77 15.16
C GLU A 23 -1.18 -8.78 14.55
N ILE A 24 -2.24 -8.80 15.36
CA ILE A 24 -3.63 -8.81 14.93
C ILE A 24 -3.98 -7.47 14.28
N ASP A 25 -3.47 -6.37 14.83
CA ASP A 25 -3.62 -5.03 14.25
C ASP A 25 -2.98 -4.93 12.85
N LEU A 26 -1.90 -5.69 12.60
CA LEU A 26 -1.20 -5.67 11.32
C LEU A 26 -1.80 -6.65 10.30
N VAL A 27 -2.49 -7.71 10.72
CA VAL A 27 -3.04 -8.75 9.83
C VAL A 27 -3.79 -8.17 8.63
N PRO A 28 -4.70 -7.19 8.78
CA PRO A 28 -5.42 -6.62 7.64
C PRO A 28 -4.49 -6.07 6.56
N LEU A 29 -3.50 -5.24 6.94
CA LEU A 29 -2.50 -4.68 6.02
C LEU A 29 -1.74 -5.78 5.29
N LEU A 30 -1.26 -6.77 6.04
CA LEU A 30 -0.39 -7.81 5.52
C LEU A 30 -1.15 -8.76 4.59
N CYS A 31 -2.45 -8.95 4.83
CA CYS A 31 -3.34 -9.64 3.90
C CYS A 31 -3.49 -8.85 2.60
N GLU A 32 -3.66 -7.52 2.65
CA GLU A 32 -3.71 -6.70 1.43
C GLU A 32 -2.37 -6.74 0.68
N HIS A 33 -1.24 -6.63 1.37
CA HIS A 33 0.08 -6.76 0.76
C HIS A 33 0.29 -8.15 0.12
N ALA A 34 -0.21 -9.22 0.75
CA ALA A 34 -0.13 -10.56 0.17
C ALA A 34 -0.96 -10.68 -1.12
N ARG A 35 -2.14 -10.05 -1.17
CA ARG A 35 -2.96 -9.98 -2.40
C ARG A 35 -2.28 -9.14 -3.47
N GLY A 36 -1.70 -8.00 -3.10
CA GLY A 36 -0.93 -7.15 -4.01
C GLY A 36 0.27 -7.88 -4.61
N GLU A 37 1.02 -8.62 -3.80
CA GLU A 37 2.14 -9.44 -4.26
C GLU A 37 1.68 -10.54 -5.22
N GLN A 38 0.55 -11.19 -4.94
CA GLN A 38 -0.01 -12.20 -5.83
C GLN A 38 -0.42 -11.61 -7.19
N LEU A 39 -0.98 -10.40 -7.21
CA LEU A 39 -1.24 -9.69 -8.47
C LEU A 39 0.06 -9.36 -9.20
N CYS A 40 1.07 -8.84 -8.50
CA CYS A 40 2.37 -8.50 -9.08
C CYS A 40 3.00 -9.70 -9.79
N ARG A 41 3.00 -10.90 -9.16
CA ARG A 41 3.50 -12.13 -9.79
C ARG A 41 2.73 -12.52 -11.05
N ARG A 42 1.41 -12.36 -11.06
CA ARG A 42 0.58 -12.68 -12.24
C ARG A 42 0.86 -11.71 -13.40
N LEU A 43 1.06 -10.43 -13.10
CA LEU A 43 1.39 -9.41 -14.10
C LEU A 43 2.82 -9.58 -14.63
N GLU A 44 3.77 -9.97 -13.77
CA GLU A 44 5.13 -10.32 -14.16
C GLU A 44 5.16 -11.54 -15.10
N ALA A 45 4.45 -12.61 -14.75
CA ALA A 45 4.29 -13.77 -15.64
C ALA A 45 3.65 -13.39 -16.98
N CYS A 46 2.68 -12.46 -16.97
CA CYS A 46 2.11 -11.91 -18.21
C CYS A 46 3.15 -11.15 -19.03
N ALA A 47 3.99 -10.31 -18.39
CA ALA A 47 5.02 -9.54 -19.07
C ALA A 47 6.12 -10.44 -19.67
N ASP A 48 6.45 -11.54 -19.01
CA ASP A 48 7.45 -12.52 -19.45
C ASP A 48 6.95 -13.39 -20.61
N ALA A 49 5.64 -13.60 -20.71
CA ALA A 49 5.01 -14.38 -21.78
C ALA A 49 4.81 -13.58 -23.08
N LEU A 50 4.98 -12.25 -23.06
CA LEU A 50 4.78 -11.43 -24.25
C LEU A 50 5.71 -11.86 -25.42
N PRO A 51 5.20 -11.90 -26.67
CA PRO A 51 3.95 -11.28 -27.13
C PRO A 51 2.69 -12.12 -26.93
N ASP A 52 2.80 -13.34 -26.40
CA ASP A 52 1.66 -14.22 -26.19
C ASP A 52 0.86 -13.75 -24.99
N LEU A 53 -0.34 -13.21 -25.26
CA LEU A 53 -1.25 -12.78 -24.22
C LEU A 53 -1.92 -13.98 -23.53
N PRO A 54 -2.26 -13.85 -22.23
CA PRO A 54 -3.12 -14.83 -21.57
C PRO A 54 -4.47 -14.96 -22.28
N ASP A 55 -5.18 -16.06 -22.03
CA ASP A 55 -6.54 -16.21 -22.54
C ASP A 55 -7.51 -15.16 -21.93
N ALA A 56 -8.70 -15.06 -22.52
CA ALA A 56 -9.69 -14.06 -22.12
C ALA A 56 -10.14 -14.19 -20.66
N GLU A 57 -10.17 -15.41 -20.11
CA GLU A 57 -10.54 -15.66 -18.72
C GLU A 57 -9.46 -15.15 -17.77
N ALA A 58 -8.19 -15.44 -18.07
CA ALA A 58 -7.05 -14.93 -17.32
C ALA A 58 -6.94 -13.41 -17.38
N ILE A 59 -7.20 -12.80 -18.54
CA ILE A 59 -7.25 -11.33 -18.71
C ILE A 59 -8.39 -10.73 -17.87
N ALA A 60 -9.59 -11.33 -17.89
CA ALA A 60 -10.70 -10.86 -17.06
C ALA A 60 -10.35 -10.92 -15.57
N ALA A 61 -9.79 -12.04 -15.11
CA ALA A 61 -9.35 -12.19 -13.72
C ALA A 61 -8.19 -11.26 -13.34
N LEU A 62 -7.38 -10.79 -14.29
CA LEU A 62 -6.35 -9.76 -14.05
C LEU A 62 -7.00 -8.38 -13.92
N CYS A 63 -7.96 -8.07 -14.78
CA CYS A 63 -8.73 -6.83 -14.70
C CYS A 63 -9.46 -6.71 -13.35
N ASP A 64 -10.18 -7.74 -12.91
CA ASP A 64 -10.89 -7.71 -11.63
C ASP A 64 -9.94 -7.45 -10.46
N ALA A 65 -8.76 -8.07 -10.47
CA ALA A 65 -7.75 -7.88 -9.44
C ALA A 65 -7.11 -6.47 -9.47
N LEU A 66 -6.87 -5.91 -10.67
CA LEU A 66 -6.41 -4.53 -10.84
C LEU A 66 -7.44 -3.52 -10.36
N GLU A 67 -8.73 -3.76 -10.62
CA GLU A 67 -9.83 -2.88 -10.20
C GLU A 67 -9.97 -2.86 -8.68
N ALA A 68 -9.91 -4.04 -8.03
CA ALA A 68 -9.87 -4.14 -6.57
C ALA A 68 -8.66 -3.38 -5.96
N GLN A 69 -7.49 -3.46 -6.61
CA GLN A 69 -6.29 -2.75 -6.18
C GLN A 69 -6.36 -1.23 -6.37
N ALA A 70 -7.02 -0.76 -7.43
CA ALA A 70 -7.12 0.66 -7.74
C ALA A 70 -8.15 1.39 -6.86
N VAL A 71 -9.24 0.72 -6.49
CA VAL A 71 -10.39 1.36 -5.83
C VAL A 71 -10.49 1.02 -4.35
N GLU A 72 -10.39 -0.26 -3.98
CA GLU A 72 -10.74 -0.69 -2.63
C GLU A 72 -9.56 -0.61 -1.66
N ARG A 73 -8.35 -0.94 -2.14
CA ARG A 73 -7.16 -1.06 -1.29
C ARG A 73 -6.74 0.28 -0.66
N PRO A 74 -6.57 1.39 -1.41
CA PRO A 74 -6.07 2.64 -0.84
C PRO A 74 -6.92 3.14 0.35
N SER A 75 -8.25 3.09 0.22
CA SER A 75 -9.15 3.56 1.28
C SER A 75 -9.08 2.70 2.54
N ARG A 76 -8.88 1.39 2.43
CA ARG A 76 -8.78 0.49 3.59
C ARG A 76 -7.44 0.65 4.31
N GLU A 77 -6.34 0.73 3.56
CA GLU A 77 -5.00 0.91 4.13
C GLU A 77 -4.84 2.29 4.75
N ASP A 78 -5.29 3.36 4.07
CA ASP A 78 -5.22 4.72 4.61
C ASP A 78 -6.01 4.86 5.92
N ALA A 79 -7.19 4.23 6.01
CA ALA A 79 -7.98 4.20 7.23
C ALA A 79 -7.30 3.42 8.37
N LEU A 80 -6.63 2.31 8.05
CA LEU A 80 -5.85 1.56 9.02
C LEU A 80 -4.66 2.38 9.52
N LEU A 81 -3.94 3.06 8.63
CA LEU A 81 -2.82 3.93 8.99
C LEU A 81 -3.28 5.09 9.90
N ASP A 82 -4.46 5.67 9.64
CA ASP A 82 -5.06 6.69 10.52
C ASP A 82 -5.38 6.13 11.91
N VAL A 83 -5.88 4.90 12.02
CA VAL A 83 -6.10 4.24 13.31
C VAL A 83 -4.78 3.98 14.03
N LEU A 84 -3.75 3.55 13.30
CA LEU A 84 -2.44 3.25 13.87
C LEU A 84 -1.71 4.52 14.32
N PHE A 85 -1.83 5.66 13.62
CA PHE A 85 -0.95 6.82 13.86
C PHE A 85 -1.67 8.15 14.18
N GLY A 86 -2.96 8.30 13.90
CA GLY A 86 -3.66 9.60 13.75
C GLY A 86 -3.86 10.49 14.99
N ALA A 87 -3.33 10.15 16.18
CA ALA A 87 -3.53 10.97 17.38
C ALA A 87 -2.23 11.55 17.98
N GLU A 88 -1.07 10.93 17.76
CA GLU A 88 0.21 11.29 18.41
C GLU A 88 1.43 11.05 17.50
N ALA A 89 1.23 11.11 16.19
CA ALA A 89 2.29 10.89 15.23
C ALA A 89 3.34 12.04 15.31
N PRO A 90 4.65 11.74 15.40
CA PRO A 90 5.68 12.77 15.24
C PRO A 90 5.60 13.40 13.84
N PRO A 91 6.12 14.62 13.60
CA PRO A 91 6.06 15.27 12.28
C PRO A 91 6.62 14.43 11.11
N LEU A 92 7.59 13.55 11.40
CA LEU A 92 8.09 12.58 10.44
C LEU A 92 7.02 11.57 10.01
N ALA A 93 6.15 11.13 10.92
CA ALA A 93 5.04 10.24 10.60
C ALA A 93 4.07 10.88 9.61
N ASP A 94 3.68 12.14 9.80
CA ASP A 94 2.82 12.85 8.84
C ASP A 94 3.44 12.90 7.44
N THR A 95 4.76 13.14 7.38
CA THR A 95 5.49 13.19 6.11
C THR A 95 5.54 11.81 5.43
N LEU A 96 5.84 10.75 6.19
CA LEU A 96 5.90 9.39 5.66
C LEU A 96 4.51 8.88 5.25
N LEU A 97 3.47 9.16 6.04
CA LEU A 97 2.09 8.81 5.71
C LEU A 97 1.58 9.56 4.47
N ALA A 98 1.92 10.84 4.32
CA ALA A 98 1.62 11.59 3.10
C ALA A 98 2.31 10.99 1.88
N TYR A 99 3.56 10.54 2.03
CA TYR A 99 4.29 9.86 0.96
C TYR A 99 3.66 8.51 0.59
N ILE A 100 3.27 7.68 1.57
CA ILE A 100 2.57 6.42 1.34
C ILE A 100 1.27 6.65 0.55
N ARG A 101 0.47 7.63 0.96
CA ARG A 101 -0.77 8.00 0.26
C ARG A 101 -0.53 8.45 -1.18
N ALA A 102 0.52 9.24 -1.42
CA ALA A 102 0.90 9.63 -2.77
C ALA A 102 1.29 8.41 -3.64
N GLN A 103 1.95 7.42 -3.03
CA GLN A 103 2.27 6.16 -3.69
C GLN A 103 1.01 5.33 -3.98
N HIS A 104 0.04 5.29 -3.07
CA HIS A 104 -1.26 4.65 -3.29
C HIS A 104 -1.99 5.24 -4.50
N VAL A 105 -2.04 6.57 -4.60
CA VAL A 105 -2.61 7.27 -5.76
C VAL A 105 -1.85 6.92 -7.04
N THR A 106 -0.52 6.90 -7.00
CA THR A 106 0.31 6.55 -8.16
C THR A 106 0.03 5.14 -8.65
N CYS A 107 -0.01 4.15 -7.74
CA CYS A 107 -0.36 2.77 -8.07
C CYS A 107 -1.80 2.68 -8.64
N ALA A 108 -2.76 3.41 -8.08
CA ALA A 108 -4.14 3.41 -8.58
C ALA A 108 -4.24 3.94 -10.01
N VAL A 109 -3.53 5.02 -10.35
CA VAL A 109 -3.48 5.57 -11.72
C VAL A 109 -2.84 4.55 -12.67
N GLN A 110 -1.71 3.96 -12.31
CA GLN A 110 -1.06 2.96 -13.15
C GLN A 110 -1.93 1.72 -13.36
N ALA A 111 -2.70 1.30 -12.35
CA ALA A 111 -3.66 0.21 -12.48
C ALA A 111 -4.80 0.56 -13.46
N GLN A 112 -5.30 1.80 -13.43
CA GLN A 112 -6.30 2.28 -14.38
C GLN A 112 -5.77 2.32 -15.81
N ASP A 113 -4.52 2.73 -16.01
CA ASP A 113 -3.86 2.70 -17.32
C ASP A 113 -3.74 1.26 -17.86
N LEU A 114 -3.37 0.30 -17.00
CA LEU A 114 -3.33 -1.12 -17.36
C LEU A 114 -4.72 -1.66 -17.70
N LEU A 115 -5.76 -1.29 -16.93
CA LEU A 115 -7.15 -1.69 -17.21
C LEU A 115 -7.63 -1.18 -18.57
N ALA A 116 -7.28 0.07 -18.92
CA ALA A 116 -7.64 0.66 -20.21
C ALA A 116 -7.02 -0.11 -21.39
N VAL A 117 -5.85 -0.70 -21.19
CA VAL A 117 -5.11 -1.45 -22.22
C VAL A 117 -5.50 -2.92 -22.29
N LEU A 118 -5.76 -3.57 -21.15
CA LEU A 118 -6.03 -5.01 -21.08
C LEU A 118 -7.48 -5.37 -21.45
N ARG A 119 -8.42 -4.42 -21.35
CA ARG A 119 -9.84 -4.71 -21.61
C ARG A 119 -10.07 -5.06 -23.10
N PRO A 120 -10.93 -6.05 -23.41
CA PRO A 120 -11.11 -6.61 -24.76
C PRO A 120 -11.45 -5.59 -25.88
N HIS A 121 -12.08 -4.47 -25.52
CA HIS A 121 -12.42 -3.41 -26.49
C HIS A 121 -11.22 -2.54 -26.91
N ALA A 122 -10.06 -2.68 -26.27
CA ALA A 122 -8.83 -1.98 -26.61
C ALA A 122 -7.97 -2.72 -27.65
N VAL A 123 -8.26 -3.99 -27.94
CA VAL A 123 -7.33 -4.92 -28.61
C VAL A 123 -7.12 -4.60 -30.10
N ASP A 124 -8.05 -3.93 -30.78
CA ASP A 124 -7.88 -3.54 -32.19
C ASP A 124 -6.86 -2.39 -32.40
N ARG A 125 -6.49 -1.66 -31.34
CA ARG A 125 -5.46 -0.58 -31.36
C ARG A 125 -4.60 -0.53 -30.10
N GLY A 126 -4.44 -1.66 -29.43
CA GLY A 126 -3.67 -1.76 -28.19
C GLY A 126 -2.19 -1.39 -28.39
N PRO A 127 -1.48 -1.04 -27.30
CA PRO A 127 -0.04 -0.84 -27.35
C PRO A 127 0.67 -2.12 -27.85
N CYS A 128 1.82 -1.95 -28.50
CA CYS A 128 2.63 -3.09 -28.88
C CYS A 128 3.13 -3.85 -27.63
N ALA A 129 3.54 -5.11 -27.81
CA ALA A 129 4.04 -5.95 -26.72
C ALA A 129 5.16 -5.30 -25.90
N ALA A 130 6.05 -4.54 -26.53
CA ALA A 130 7.12 -3.83 -25.82
C ALA A 130 6.57 -2.76 -24.86
N THR A 131 5.59 -1.97 -25.31
CA THR A 131 4.95 -0.94 -24.49
C THR A 131 4.12 -1.56 -23.37
N LEU A 132 3.34 -2.61 -23.65
CA LEU A 132 2.60 -3.33 -22.61
C LEU A 132 3.53 -3.93 -21.55
N GLY A 133 4.62 -4.57 -21.98
CA GLY A 133 5.62 -5.12 -21.08
C GLY A 133 6.30 -4.05 -20.22
N TYR A 134 6.51 -2.84 -20.74
CA TYR A 134 7.00 -1.70 -19.96
C TYR A 134 5.98 -1.27 -18.90
N MET A 135 4.71 -1.07 -19.28
CA MET A 135 3.65 -0.67 -18.35
C MET A 135 3.47 -1.68 -17.21
N LEU A 136 3.49 -2.99 -17.52
CA LEU A 136 3.40 -4.06 -16.53
C LEU A 136 4.56 -3.99 -15.53
N ARG A 137 5.81 -3.87 -16.02
CA ARG A 137 7.01 -3.77 -15.17
C ARG A 137 6.97 -2.55 -14.25
N CYS A 138 6.66 -1.37 -14.79
CA CYS A 138 6.52 -0.16 -13.98
C CYS A 138 5.49 -0.31 -12.86
N PHE A 139 4.37 -0.98 -13.13
CA PHE A 139 3.34 -1.22 -12.13
C PHE A 139 3.80 -2.19 -11.05
N PHE A 140 4.24 -3.42 -11.41
CA PHE A 140 4.54 -4.42 -10.37
C PHE A 140 5.80 -4.08 -9.57
N GLU A 141 6.81 -3.45 -10.17
CA GLU A 141 7.97 -2.95 -9.44
C GLU A 141 7.57 -1.81 -8.49
N GLY A 142 6.75 -0.86 -8.98
CA GLY A 142 6.24 0.25 -8.19
C GLY A 142 5.39 -0.19 -7.00
N CYS A 143 4.51 -1.18 -7.19
CA CYS A 143 3.70 -1.76 -6.12
C CYS A 143 4.55 -2.51 -5.09
N ARG A 144 5.54 -3.30 -5.52
CA ARG A 144 6.45 -3.99 -4.59
C ARG A 144 7.25 -3.01 -3.75
N ALA A 145 7.77 -1.94 -4.36
CA ALA A 145 8.49 -0.88 -3.67
C ALA A 145 7.58 -0.13 -2.67
N ALA A 146 6.33 0.15 -3.05
CA ALA A 146 5.35 0.78 -2.17
C ALA A 146 5.08 -0.04 -0.90
N MET A 147 4.77 -1.33 -1.06
CA MET A 147 4.51 -2.23 0.07
C MET A 147 5.73 -2.35 0.99
N ALA A 148 6.93 -2.46 0.43
CA ALA A 148 8.16 -2.54 1.21
C ALA A 148 8.42 -1.24 2.00
N PHE A 149 8.18 -0.09 1.37
CA PHE A 149 8.31 1.21 2.02
C PHE A 149 7.30 1.37 3.15
N GLU A 150 6.04 0.98 2.95
CA GLU A 150 5.00 1.04 3.97
C GLU A 150 5.31 0.13 5.17
N GLU A 151 5.71 -1.12 4.93
CA GLU A 151 6.16 -2.06 5.98
C GLU A 151 7.33 -1.46 6.79
N LEU A 152 8.31 -0.84 6.12
CA LEU A 152 9.45 -0.18 6.76
C LEU A 152 9.04 1.07 7.55
N ALA A 153 8.14 1.89 7.00
CA ALA A 153 7.65 3.10 7.63
C ALA A 153 6.87 2.75 8.91
N ILE A 154 6.00 1.75 8.87
CA ILE A 154 5.29 1.26 10.05
C ILE A 154 6.29 0.73 11.08
N ARG A 155 7.25 -0.10 10.67
CA ARG A 155 8.28 -0.66 11.56
C ARG A 155 9.10 0.42 12.27
N THR A 156 9.37 1.53 11.57
CA THR A 156 10.13 2.68 12.06
C THR A 156 9.30 3.56 12.99
N LEU A 157 8.10 3.95 12.55
CA LEU A 157 7.23 4.87 13.28
C LEU A 157 6.61 4.24 14.52
N ALA A 158 6.29 2.94 14.45
CA ALA A 158 5.65 2.22 15.53
C ALA A 158 6.64 1.49 16.44
N GLU A 159 7.96 1.70 16.32
CA GLU A 159 9.00 0.90 17.02
C GLU A 159 8.70 0.67 18.51
N ARG A 160 8.39 1.74 19.24
CA ARG A 160 8.09 1.72 20.68
C ARG A 160 6.67 1.23 21.02
N ARG A 161 5.82 1.08 20.02
CA ARG A 161 4.42 0.67 20.12
C ARG A 161 4.21 -0.78 19.69
N LEU A 162 5.08 -1.34 18.86
CA LEU A 162 4.95 -2.72 18.38
C LEU A 162 5.24 -3.73 19.49
N THR A 163 4.45 -4.80 19.57
CA THR A 163 4.80 -6.01 20.33
C THR A 163 6.04 -6.69 19.71
N PRO A 164 6.77 -7.54 20.44
CA PRO A 164 7.85 -8.34 19.86
C PRO A 164 7.40 -9.20 18.67
N ALA A 165 6.19 -9.78 18.73
CA ALA A 165 5.64 -10.59 17.65
C ALA A 165 5.33 -9.75 16.40
N ALA A 166 4.71 -8.58 16.56
CA ALA A 166 4.46 -7.65 15.47
C ALA A 166 5.75 -7.17 14.79
N ARG A 167 6.81 -6.90 15.57
CA ARG A 167 8.14 -6.54 15.02
C ARG A 167 8.74 -7.68 14.21
N LEU A 168 8.77 -8.90 14.76
CA LEU A 168 9.31 -10.07 14.07
C LEU A 168 8.59 -10.32 12.75
N LEU A 169 7.26 -10.18 12.74
CA LEU A 169 6.48 -10.35 11.53
C LEU A 169 6.91 -9.34 10.44
N LEU A 170 7.00 -8.05 10.77
CA LEU A 170 7.45 -7.03 9.82
C LEU A 170 8.89 -7.26 9.34
N ASP A 171 9.78 -7.61 10.27
CA ASP A 171 11.19 -7.86 9.98
C ASP A 171 11.36 -9.08 9.05
N ASP A 172 10.58 -10.15 9.25
CA ASP A 172 10.56 -11.34 8.38
C ASP A 172 10.10 -10.99 6.95
N ARG A 173 9.06 -10.14 6.81
CA ARG A 173 8.57 -9.72 5.48
C ARG A 173 9.59 -8.86 4.75
N LEU A 174 10.16 -7.86 5.43
CA LEU A 174 11.20 -7.00 4.87
C LEU A 174 12.41 -7.83 4.45
N GLN A 175 12.83 -8.79 5.27
CA GLN A 175 13.94 -9.68 4.93
C GLN A 175 13.62 -10.59 3.74
N ALA A 176 12.40 -11.14 3.66
CA ALA A 176 11.98 -11.93 2.52
C ALA A 176 12.03 -11.12 1.21
N ARG A 177 11.65 -9.84 1.25
CA ARG A 177 11.71 -8.93 0.09
C ARG A 177 13.15 -8.61 -0.33
N CYS A 178 14.08 -8.41 0.62
CA CYS A 178 15.50 -8.21 0.28
C CYS A 178 16.18 -9.44 -0.33
N ARG A 179 15.67 -10.66 -0.05
CA ARG A 179 16.22 -11.91 -0.61
C ARG A 179 15.66 -12.26 -1.99
N GLY A 180 14.53 -11.67 -2.36
CA GLY A 180 13.87 -11.88 -3.65
C GLY A 180 14.10 -10.78 -4.67
N ALA A 181 14.91 -9.76 -4.33
CA ALA A 181 15.35 -8.68 -5.21
C ALA A 181 16.70 -8.99 -5.86
#